data_AF-A0A2J8RLN1-F1
#
_entry.id   AF-A0A2J8RLN1-F1
#
_cell.length_a   1.000
_cell.length_b   1.000
_cell.length_c   1.000
_cell.angle_alpha   90.00
_cell.angle_beta   90.00
_cell.angle_gamma   90.00
#
_symmetry.space_group_name_H-M   'P 1'
#
loop_
_entity.id
_entity.type
_entity.pdbx_description
1 polymer ?
#
loop_
_entity_poly.entity_id
_entity_poly.type
_entity_poly.pdbx_seq_one_letter_code
_entity_poly.pdbx_strand_id
1 'polypeptide(L)'
;MRWQLSEQLRCLELQGELRRELLQELAEFMRRRAEVELEYSRGLEKLAERFSSRGGRLGSSREHQSFRKEPSLLSPLHCWAVLLQHTRQQSRESAALSEVLAGPLAQRLSHIAEDVGRLVKKSRDLEQQLQDELLEVVSELQTAKKTYQAYHMESVNAEAKLREAERQEEKRAG
;
A
#
# COMPACT_ATOMS: atom_id res chain seq x y z
N MET A 1 -8.92 29.48 2.06
CA MET A 1 -8.49 28.96 0.75
C MET A 1 -7.02 28.58 0.73
N ARG A 2 -6.04 29.49 0.61
CA ARG A 2 -4.59 29.13 0.53
C ARG A 2 -4.14 28.11 1.58
N TRP A 3 -4.46 28.34 2.85
CA TRP A 3 -4.14 27.40 3.92
C TRP A 3 -4.77 26.01 3.73
N GLN A 4 -6.04 25.95 3.30
CA GLN A 4 -6.73 24.68 3.05
C GLN A 4 -6.10 23.93 1.87
N LEU A 5 -5.72 24.64 0.81
CA LEU A 5 -5.06 24.09 -0.37
C LEU A 5 -3.68 23.48 0.00
N SER A 6 -2.90 24.20 0.81
CA SER A 6 -1.64 23.67 1.34
C SER A 6 -1.84 22.44 2.22
N GLU A 7 -2.91 22.41 3.02
CA GLU A 7 -3.24 21.26 3.86
C GLU A 7 -3.66 20.03 3.03
N GLN A 8 -4.33 20.23 1.91
CA GLN A 8 -4.69 19.15 0.98
C GLN A 8 -3.44 18.46 0.40
N LEU A 9 -2.48 19.24 -0.08
CA LEU A 9 -1.19 18.72 -0.57
C LEU A 9 -0.43 17.98 0.53
N ARG A 10 -0.35 18.55 1.73
CA ARG A 10 0.30 17.92 2.89
C ARG A 10 -0.35 16.57 3.22
N CYS A 11 -1.68 16.52 3.20
CA CYS A 11 -2.43 15.29 3.45
C CYS A 11 -2.16 14.24 2.36
N LEU A 12 -2.11 14.63 1.08
CA LEU A 12 -1.79 13.73 -0.03
C LEU A 12 -0.40 13.11 0.13
N GLU A 13 0.60 13.94 0.42
CA GLU A 13 1.99 13.51 0.62
C GLU A 13 2.10 12.54 1.80
N LEU A 14 1.55 12.91 2.96
CA LEU A 14 1.56 12.08 4.16
C LEU A 14 0.88 10.72 3.93
N GLN A 15 -0.29 10.71 3.29
CA GLN A 15 -0.96 9.45 2.94
C GLN A 15 -0.13 8.60 1.98
N GLY A 16 0.57 9.22 1.04
CA GLY A 16 1.45 8.56 0.09
C GLY A 16 2.67 7.93 0.77
N GLU A 17 3.27 8.62 1.73
CA GLU A 17 4.39 8.14 2.55
C GLU A 17 3.98 6.96 3.42
N LEU A 18 2.91 7.10 4.21
CA LEU A 18 2.40 6.03 5.08
C LEU A 18 2.08 4.75 4.31
N ARG A 19 1.46 4.86 3.12
CA ARG A 19 1.18 3.70 2.26
C ARG A 19 2.45 3.04 1.75
N ARG A 20 3.48 3.83 1.43
CA ARG A 20 4.77 3.33 0.95
C ARG A 20 5.53 2.60 2.06
N GLU A 21 5.58 3.19 3.25
CA GLU A 21 6.18 2.58 4.44
C GLU A 21 5.50 1.25 4.77
N LEU A 22 4.17 1.21 4.80
CA LEU A 22 3.42 -0.03 5.04
C LEU A 22 3.75 -1.12 4.00
N LEU A 23 3.88 -0.77 2.71
CA LEU A 23 4.26 -1.73 1.68
C LEU A 23 5.69 -2.27 1.87
N GLN A 24 6.61 -1.43 2.35
CA GLN A 24 7.98 -1.84 2.67
C GLN A 24 8.00 -2.76 3.89
N GLU A 25 7.26 -2.43 4.95
CA GLU A 25 7.10 -3.28 6.14
C GLU A 25 6.47 -4.63 5.78
N LEU A 26 5.45 -4.64 4.92
CA LEU A 26 4.86 -5.89 4.42
C LEU A 26 5.87 -6.73 3.63
N ALA A 27 6.71 -6.10 2.79
CA ALA A 27 7.74 -6.81 2.06
C ALA A 27 8.78 -7.43 3.00
N GLU A 28 9.21 -6.71 4.04
CA GLU A 28 10.10 -7.22 5.07
C GLU A 28 9.47 -8.36 5.87
N PHE A 29 8.20 -8.20 6.26
CA PHE A 29 7.45 -9.25 6.94
C PHE A 29 7.41 -10.54 6.11
N MET A 30 7.17 -10.45 4.79
CA MET A 30 7.18 -11.63 3.92
C MET A 30 8.56 -12.30 3.86
N ARG A 31 9.66 -11.53 3.87
CA ARG A 31 11.02 -12.09 3.93
C ARG A 31 11.26 -12.82 5.26
N ARG A 32 10.91 -12.21 6.39
CA ARG A 32 11.04 -12.84 7.72
C ARG A 32 10.18 -14.10 7.82
N ARG A 33 8.95 -14.06 7.30
CA ARG A 33 8.08 -15.25 7.24
C ARG A 33 8.68 -16.35 6.36
N ALA A 34 9.32 -15.99 5.24
CA ALA A 34 10.01 -16.95 4.39
C ALA A 34 11.17 -17.65 5.11
N GLU A 35 11.92 -16.93 5.95
CA GLU A 35 12.99 -17.52 6.77
C GLU A 35 12.44 -18.59 7.73
N VAL A 36 11.32 -18.28 8.40
CA VAL A 36 10.63 -19.23 9.29
C VAL A 36 10.15 -20.47 8.53
N GLU A 37 9.53 -20.31 7.36
CA GLU A 37 9.11 -21.44 6.52
C GLU A 37 10.30 -22.30 6.06
N LEU A 38 11.43 -21.68 5.75
CA LEU A 38 12.65 -22.39 5.36
C LEU A 38 13.26 -23.16 6.52
N GLU A 39 13.28 -22.58 7.72
CA GLU A 39 13.72 -23.27 8.93
C GLU A 39 12.82 -24.47 9.25
N TYR A 40 11.50 -24.30 9.13
CA TYR A 40 10.53 -25.37 9.31
C TYR A 40 10.75 -26.50 8.29
N SER A 41 10.91 -26.15 7.01
CA SER A 41 11.25 -27.09 5.94
C SER A 41 12.50 -27.91 6.26
N ARG A 42 13.60 -27.23 6.68
CA ARG A 42 14.85 -27.89 7.08
C ARG A 42 14.66 -28.78 8.31
N GLY A 43 13.80 -28.38 9.25
CA GLY A 43 13.44 -29.18 10.42
C GLY A 43 12.75 -30.49 10.04
N LEU A 44 11.78 -30.41 9.13
CA LEU A 44 11.06 -31.58 8.60
C LEU A 44 11.97 -32.53 7.82
N GLU A 45 12.87 -32.01 6.99
CA GLU A 45 13.81 -32.87 6.24
C GLU A 45 14.76 -33.60 7.20
N LYS A 46 15.35 -32.89 8.16
CA LYS A 46 16.18 -33.50 9.22
C LYS A 46 15.43 -34.56 10.01
N LEU A 47 14.15 -34.34 10.32
CA LEU A 47 13.31 -35.31 11.00
C LEU A 47 13.11 -36.57 10.13
N ALA A 48 12.72 -36.39 8.87
CA ALA A 48 12.52 -37.49 7.93
C ALA A 48 13.81 -38.29 7.70
N GLU A 49 14.97 -37.64 7.57
CA GLU A 49 16.28 -38.27 7.42
C GLU A 49 16.70 -39.10 8.64
N ARG A 50 16.54 -38.56 9.86
CA ARG A 50 16.86 -39.27 11.11
C ARG A 50 16.09 -40.58 11.25
N PHE A 51 14.83 -40.57 10.83
CA PHE A 51 13.94 -41.73 10.95
C PHE A 51 14.00 -42.65 9.73
N SER A 52 14.40 -42.14 8.57
CA SER A 52 14.73 -42.98 7.39
C SER A 52 16.04 -43.72 7.58
N SER A 53 17.05 -43.09 8.18
CA SER A 53 18.33 -43.73 8.54
C SER A 53 18.17 -44.72 9.71
N ARG A 54 17.29 -44.43 10.69
CA ARG A 54 16.86 -45.42 11.71
C ARG A 54 15.92 -46.50 11.17
N GLY A 55 15.31 -46.32 10.00
CA GLY A 55 14.73 -47.43 9.23
C GLY A 55 15.74 -48.56 8.99
N GLY A 56 17.05 -48.26 8.99
CA GLY A 56 18.11 -49.27 8.99
C GLY A 56 18.33 -50.01 10.33
N ARG A 57 17.70 -49.60 11.43
CA ARG A 57 17.73 -50.33 12.73
C ARG A 57 16.59 -51.33 12.91
N LEU A 58 15.53 -51.26 12.10
CA LEU A 58 14.66 -52.43 11.87
C LEU A 58 15.22 -53.37 10.81
N GLY A 59 16.46 -53.17 10.37
CA GLY A 59 17.19 -54.20 9.67
C GLY A 59 18.52 -53.73 9.11
N SER A 60 19.56 -54.12 9.83
CA SER A 60 20.62 -54.90 9.20
C SER A 60 19.96 -55.87 8.20
N SER A 61 20.51 -55.96 6.99
CA SER A 61 20.00 -56.65 5.78
C SER A 61 19.29 -58.01 5.99
N ARG A 62 19.49 -58.69 7.13
CA ARG A 62 18.81 -59.94 7.51
C ARG A 62 17.42 -59.76 8.16
N GLU A 63 17.21 -58.76 9.02
CA GLU A 63 15.92 -58.58 9.74
C GLU A 63 14.87 -57.85 8.89
N HIS A 64 15.28 -56.94 8.01
CA HIS A 64 14.36 -56.34 7.03
C HIS A 64 13.74 -57.40 6.10
N GLN A 65 14.49 -58.44 5.76
CA GLN A 65 13.98 -59.58 4.98
C GLN A 65 13.01 -60.46 5.77
N SER A 66 13.15 -60.57 7.11
CA SER A 66 12.18 -61.28 7.94
C SER A 66 10.90 -60.46 8.15
N PHE A 67 11.02 -59.15 8.38
CA PHE A 67 9.87 -58.24 8.52
C PHE A 67 9.01 -58.14 7.25
N ARG A 68 9.64 -58.18 6.07
CA ARG A 68 8.94 -58.22 4.77
C ARG A 68 8.20 -59.55 4.51
N LYS A 69 8.53 -60.61 5.25
CA LYS A 69 7.88 -61.93 5.15
C LYS A 69 6.74 -62.12 6.16
N GLU A 70 6.60 -61.23 7.14
CA GLU A 70 5.56 -61.27 8.16
C GLU A 70 4.34 -60.42 7.73
N PRO A 71 3.21 -61.03 7.30
CA PRO A 71 2.09 -60.28 6.72
C PRO A 71 1.45 -59.27 7.68
N SER A 72 1.48 -59.56 8.99
CA SER A 72 0.94 -58.71 10.05
C SER A 72 1.70 -57.38 10.22
N LEU A 73 2.96 -57.32 9.79
CA LEU A 73 3.82 -56.15 9.94
C LEU A 73 3.85 -55.27 8.69
N LEU A 74 3.35 -55.76 7.55
CA LEU A 74 3.31 -55.00 6.29
C LEU A 74 2.46 -53.73 6.37
N SER A 75 1.31 -53.77 7.06
CA SER A 75 0.41 -52.62 7.20
C SER A 75 1.04 -51.49 8.06
N PRO A 76 1.53 -51.74 9.29
CA PRO A 76 2.25 -50.72 10.07
C PRO A 76 3.50 -50.17 9.38
N LEU A 77 4.28 -51.02 8.69
CA LEU A 77 5.45 -50.59 7.92
C LEU A 77 5.07 -49.69 6.74
N HIS A 78 3.96 -50.00 6.07
CA HIS A 78 3.42 -49.14 5.02
C HIS A 78 2.97 -47.79 5.58
N CYS A 79 2.21 -47.77 6.67
CA CYS A 79 1.80 -46.53 7.35
C CYS A 79 3.01 -45.67 7.73
N TRP A 80 4.07 -46.29 8.26
CA TRP A 80 5.32 -45.60 8.57
C TRP A 80 5.99 -44.98 7.34
N ALA A 81 6.09 -45.74 6.23
CA ALA A 81 6.65 -45.23 4.99
C ALA A 81 5.85 -44.04 4.44
N VAL A 82 4.52 -44.11 4.49
CA VAL A 82 3.61 -43.03 4.09
C VAL A 82 3.80 -41.79 4.97
N LEU A 83 3.94 -41.93 6.29
CA LEU A 83 4.21 -40.80 7.20
C LEU A 83 5.54 -40.09 6.88
N LEU A 84 6.60 -40.85 6.60
CA LEU A 84 7.90 -40.28 6.19
C LEU A 84 7.81 -39.58 4.83
N GLN A 85 7.04 -40.15 3.89
CA GLN A 85 6.79 -39.51 2.60
C GLN A 85 6.03 -38.19 2.76
N HIS A 86 4.96 -38.15 3.56
CA HIS A 86 4.21 -36.92 3.82
C HIS A 86 5.08 -35.84 4.49
N THR A 87 5.94 -36.24 5.44
CA THR A 87 6.87 -35.32 6.11
C THR A 87 7.84 -34.66 5.11
N ARG A 88 8.40 -35.45 4.18
CA ARG A 88 9.24 -34.92 3.09
C ARG A 88 8.48 -34.04 2.12
N GLN A 89 7.25 -34.42 1.80
CA GLN A 89 6.40 -33.62 0.92
C GLN A 89 6.12 -32.24 1.55
N GLN A 90 5.75 -32.21 2.83
CA GLN A 90 5.54 -30.97 3.56
C GLN A 90 6.81 -30.11 3.67
N SER A 91 7.99 -30.74 3.84
CA SER A 91 9.27 -30.03 3.78
C SER A 91 9.47 -29.30 2.44
N ARG A 92 9.19 -29.96 1.32
CA ARG A 92 9.30 -29.39 -0.03
C ARG A 92 8.30 -28.25 -0.26
N GLU A 93 7.07 -28.43 0.20
CA GLU A 93 6.02 -27.41 0.10
C GLU A 93 6.38 -26.16 0.90
N SER A 94 6.88 -26.30 2.13
CA SER A 94 7.35 -25.16 2.93
C SER A 94 8.58 -24.47 2.32
N ALA A 95 9.51 -25.22 1.70
CA ALA A 95 10.63 -24.62 0.96
C ALA A 95 10.13 -23.80 -0.25
N ALA A 96 9.21 -24.35 -1.04
CA ALA A 96 8.62 -23.65 -2.18
C ALA A 96 7.85 -22.39 -1.73
N LEU A 97 7.11 -22.47 -0.61
CA LEU A 97 6.44 -21.31 -0.03
C LEU A 97 7.45 -20.23 0.38
N SER A 98 8.56 -20.61 1.03
CA SER A 98 9.64 -19.68 1.38
C SER A 98 10.19 -18.95 0.15
N GLU A 99 10.48 -19.67 -0.93
CA GLU A 99 10.98 -19.08 -2.18
C GLU A 99 10.00 -18.05 -2.77
N VAL A 100 8.70 -18.36 -2.79
CA VAL A 100 7.65 -17.46 -3.29
C VAL A 100 7.52 -16.21 -2.41
N LEU A 101 7.55 -16.38 -1.09
CA LEU A 101 7.43 -15.28 -0.12
C LEU A 101 8.63 -14.31 -0.20
N ALA A 102 9.86 -14.85 -0.18
CA ALA A 102 11.08 -14.04 -0.19
C ALA A 102 11.40 -13.43 -1.56
N GLY A 103 11.00 -14.10 -2.64
CA GLY A 103 11.28 -13.68 -4.01
C GLY A 103 10.13 -12.83 -4.59
N PRO A 104 9.26 -13.43 -5.42
CA PRO A 104 8.30 -12.69 -6.23
C PRO A 104 7.31 -11.86 -5.41
N LEU A 105 6.87 -12.34 -4.24
CA LEU A 105 5.92 -11.58 -3.42
C LEU A 105 6.58 -10.34 -2.81
N ALA A 106 7.72 -10.49 -2.14
CA ALA A 106 8.44 -9.35 -1.56
C ALA A 106 8.87 -8.33 -2.63
N GLN A 107 9.36 -8.79 -3.78
CA GLN A 107 9.72 -7.92 -4.90
C GLN A 107 8.51 -7.14 -5.44
N ARG A 108 7.36 -7.80 -5.59
CA ARG A 108 6.14 -7.15 -6.07
C ARG A 108 5.65 -6.08 -5.10
N LEU A 109 5.75 -6.31 -3.79
CA LEU A 109 5.43 -5.30 -2.78
C LEU A 109 6.38 -4.09 -2.87
N SER A 110 7.68 -4.32 -3.06
CA SER A 110 8.65 -3.23 -3.28
C SER A 110 8.35 -2.43 -4.55
N HIS A 111 8.03 -3.08 -5.67
CA HIS A 111 7.63 -2.39 -6.91
C HIS A 111 6.35 -1.56 -6.73
N ILE A 112 5.34 -2.11 -6.04
CA ILE A 112 4.10 -1.36 -5.74
C ILE A 112 4.43 -0.13 -4.86
N ALA A 113 5.37 -0.24 -3.92
CA ALA A 113 5.80 0.90 -3.10
C ALA A 113 6.44 2.02 -3.95
N GLU A 114 7.28 1.64 -4.92
CA GLU A 114 7.85 2.58 -5.89
C GLU A 114 6.78 3.24 -6.77
N ASP A 115 5.82 2.45 -7.25
CA ASP A 115 4.68 2.93 -8.05
C ASP A 115 3.83 3.93 -7.27
N VAL A 116 3.52 3.63 -6.01
CA VAL A 116 2.83 4.56 -5.10
C VAL A 116 3.62 5.87 -5.00
N GLY A 117 4.95 5.81 -4.85
CA GLY A 117 5.79 7.00 -4.82
C GLY A 117 5.73 7.83 -6.10
N ARG A 118 5.79 7.17 -7.26
CA ARG A 118 5.65 7.85 -8.57
C ARG A 118 4.27 8.47 -8.77
N LEU A 119 3.22 7.75 -8.40
CA LEU A 119 1.83 8.22 -8.50
C LEU A 119 1.56 9.41 -7.59
N VAL A 120 2.01 9.36 -6.33
CA VAL A 120 1.85 10.47 -5.37
C VAL A 120 2.55 11.72 -5.89
N LYS A 121 3.77 11.60 -6.43
CA LYS A 121 4.46 12.74 -7.03
C LYS A 121 3.67 13.33 -8.20
N LYS A 122 3.21 12.49 -9.13
CA LYS A 122 2.41 12.95 -10.27
C LYS A 122 1.09 13.61 -9.85
N SER A 123 0.41 13.04 -8.85
CA SER A 123 -0.82 13.60 -8.30
C SER A 123 -0.58 14.95 -7.65
N ARG A 124 0.50 15.09 -6.88
CA ARG A 124 0.91 16.36 -6.27
C ARG A 124 1.19 17.43 -7.31
N ASP A 125 1.95 17.09 -8.36
CA ASP A 125 2.28 18.03 -9.44
C ASP A 125 1.00 18.53 -10.15
N LEU A 126 0.05 17.63 -10.42
CA LEU A 126 -1.25 17.98 -11.02
C LEU A 126 -2.12 18.82 -10.08
N GLU A 127 -2.19 18.44 -8.79
CA GLU A 127 -2.95 19.18 -7.80
C GLU A 127 -2.39 20.59 -7.62
N GLN A 128 -1.07 20.74 -7.57
CA GLN A 128 -0.41 22.05 -7.50
C GLN A 128 -0.80 22.93 -8.70
N GLN A 129 -0.77 22.40 -9.92
CA GLN A 129 -1.19 23.13 -11.13
C GLN A 129 -2.63 23.62 -11.02
N LEU A 130 -3.55 22.74 -10.62
CA LEU A 130 -4.97 23.09 -10.44
C LEU A 130 -5.18 24.13 -9.33
N GLN A 131 -4.42 24.04 -8.24
CA GLN A 131 -4.47 25.01 -7.14
C GLN A 131 -3.95 26.38 -7.58
N ASP A 132 -2.92 26.43 -8.42
CA ASP A 132 -2.36 27.66 -8.97
C ASP A 132 -3.35 28.34 -9.92
N GLU A 133 -3.97 27.58 -10.84
CA GLU A 133 -5.04 28.07 -11.74
C GLU A 133 -6.25 28.61 -10.94
N LEU A 134 -6.67 27.91 -9.90
CA LEU A 134 -7.75 28.37 -9.02
C LEU A 134 -7.39 29.69 -8.33
N LEU A 135 -6.15 29.82 -7.85
CA LEU A 135 -5.68 31.04 -7.19
C LEU A 135 -5.62 32.24 -8.15
N GLU A 136 -5.27 32.00 -9.42
CA GLU A 136 -5.30 33.00 -10.48
C GLU A 136 -6.72 33.52 -10.70
N VAL A 137 -7.69 32.63 -10.95
CA VAL A 137 -9.10 33.00 -11.14
C VAL A 137 -9.68 33.74 -9.93
N VAL A 138 -9.31 33.32 -8.71
CA VAL A 138 -9.74 34.01 -7.49
C VAL A 138 -9.13 35.40 -7.38
N SER A 139 -7.87 35.59 -7.81
CA SER A 139 -7.21 36.90 -7.85
C SER A 139 -7.87 37.85 -8.86
N GLU A 140 -8.22 37.34 -10.04
CA GLU A 140 -8.96 38.10 -11.07
C GLU A 140 -10.32 38.54 -10.55
N LEU A 141 -11.08 37.63 -9.92
CA LEU A 141 -12.38 37.94 -9.33
C LEU A 141 -12.27 38.98 -8.21
N GLN A 142 -11.25 38.88 -7.36
CA GLN A 142 -11.00 39.89 -6.32
C GLN A 142 -10.73 41.27 -6.91
N THR A 143 -10.00 41.33 -8.03
CA THR A 143 -9.72 42.58 -8.74
C THR A 143 -10.99 43.15 -9.36
N ALA A 144 -11.77 42.34 -10.08
CA ALA A 144 -13.06 42.75 -10.64
C ALA A 144 -14.04 43.25 -9.57
N LYS A 145 -14.09 42.58 -8.41
CA LYS A 145 -14.90 42.99 -7.26
C LYS A 145 -14.49 44.37 -6.74
N LYS A 146 -13.18 44.63 -6.60
CA LYS A 146 -12.67 45.96 -6.16
C LYS A 146 -13.08 47.06 -7.14
N THR A 147 -12.91 46.81 -8.45
CA THR A 147 -13.31 47.75 -9.49
C THR A 147 -14.82 48.04 -9.45
N TYR A 148 -15.64 46.99 -9.32
CA TYR A 148 -17.09 47.15 -9.15
C TYR A 148 -17.44 47.99 -7.92
N GLN A 149 -16.80 47.72 -6.78
CA GLN A 149 -17.05 48.49 -5.54
C GLN A 149 -16.68 49.97 -5.70
N ALA A 150 -15.60 50.27 -6.42
CA ALA A 150 -15.20 51.64 -6.74
C ALA A 150 -16.27 52.34 -7.62
N TYR A 151 -16.68 51.73 -8.74
CA TYR A 151 -17.70 52.30 -9.62
C TYR A 151 -19.06 52.44 -8.94
N HIS A 152 -19.43 51.48 -8.09
CA HIS A 152 -20.67 51.56 -7.33
C HIS A 152 -20.66 52.76 -6.37
N MET A 153 -19.54 53.00 -5.68
CA MET A 153 -19.36 54.17 -4.81
C MET A 153 -19.48 55.48 -5.60
N GLU A 154 -18.83 55.57 -6.76
CA GLU A 154 -18.93 56.73 -7.65
C GLU A 154 -20.36 56.98 -8.14
N SER A 155 -21.07 55.92 -8.53
CA SER A 155 -22.47 55.98 -8.96
C SER A 155 -23.39 56.51 -7.85
N VAL A 156 -23.24 55.99 -6.63
CA VAL A 156 -24.03 56.45 -5.46
C VAL A 156 -23.76 57.93 -5.17
N ASN A 157 -22.49 58.36 -5.26
CA ASN A 157 -22.12 59.76 -5.08
C ASN A 157 -22.69 60.67 -6.19
N ALA A 158 -22.70 60.20 -7.44
CA ALA A 158 -23.27 60.93 -8.56
C ALA A 158 -24.80 61.08 -8.42
N GLU A 159 -25.50 60.02 -8.04
CA GLU A 159 -26.94 60.07 -7.74
C GLU A 159 -27.26 61.06 -6.60
N ALA A 160 -26.46 61.08 -5.54
CA ALA A 160 -26.67 62.01 -4.44
C ALA A 160 -26.53 63.47 -4.90
N LYS A 161 -25.51 63.78 -5.72
CA LYS A 161 -25.31 65.11 -6.31
C LYS A 161 -26.43 65.50 -7.26
N LEU A 162 -26.91 64.56 -8.10
CA LEU A 162 -28.03 64.79 -9.01
C LEU A 162 -29.30 65.16 -8.21
N ARG A 163 -29.64 64.38 -7.19
CA ARG A 163 -30.80 64.65 -6.32
C ARG A 163 -30.69 66.00 -5.60
N GLU A 164 -29.49 66.44 -5.24
CA GLU A 164 -29.29 67.76 -4.65
C GLU A 164 -29.50 68.89 -5.67
N ALA A 165 -28.98 68.73 -6.89
CA ALA A 165 -29.16 69.69 -7.98
C ALA A 165 -30.65 69.84 -8.37
N GLU A 166 -31.37 68.73 -8.49
CA GLU A 166 -32.82 68.73 -8.77
C GLU A 166 -33.61 69.52 -7.71
N ARG A 167 -33.32 69.33 -6.42
CA ARG A 167 -33.94 70.10 -5.34
C ARG A 167 -33.60 71.59 -5.37
N GLN A 168 -32.42 71.97 -5.86
CA GLN A 168 -32.03 73.36 -5.99
C GLN A 168 -32.77 74.04 -7.16
N GLU A 169 -32.97 73.33 -8.27
CA GLU A 169 -33.75 73.81 -9.42
C GLU A 169 -35.23 74.00 -9.05
N GLU A 170 -35.85 73.04 -8.36
CA GLU A 170 -37.24 73.19 -7.88
C GLU A 170 -37.45 74.44 -7.01
N LYS A 171 -36.47 74.79 -6.18
CA LYS A 171 -36.50 76.00 -5.34
C LYS A 171 -36.30 77.30 -6.12
N ARG A 172 -35.71 77.26 -7.32
CA ARG A 172 -35.50 78.43 -8.18
C ARG A 172 -36.66 78.65 -9.14
N ALA A 173 -37.35 77.57 -9.52
CA ALA A 173 -38.47 77.58 -10.47
C ALA A 173 -39.83 77.86 -9.82
N GLY A 174 -39.95 77.74 -8.48
CA GLY A 174 -41.13 78.12 -7.69
C GLY A 174 -40.94 79.44 -6.97
#